data_AF-E2AI59-F1
#
_entry.id   AF-E2AI59-F1
#
_cell.length_a   1.000
_cell.length_b   1.000
_cell.length_c   1.000
_cell.angle_alpha   90.00
_cell.angle_beta   90.00
_cell.angle_gamma   90.00
#
_symmetry.space_group_name_H-M   'P 1'
#
loop_
_entity.id
_entity.type
_entity.pdbx_description
1 polymer ?
#
loop_
_entity_poly.entity_id
_entity_poly.type
_entity_poly.pdbx_seq_one_letter_code
_entity_poly.pdbx_strand_id
1 'polypeptide(L)' 'DLMPMDFFMWVILKNKIYYTLPKNAEILKNKICNACAEITSLML' A
#
# COMPACT_ATOMS: atom_id res chain seq x y z
N ASP A 1 -7.90 0.19 19.22
CA ASP A 1 -8.80 0.52 18.10
C ASP A 1 -8.01 0.95 16.88
N LEU A 2 -8.36 0.42 15.71
CA LEU A 2 -7.94 0.98 14.43
C LEU A 2 -8.95 2.07 14.06
N MET A 3 -8.48 3.27 13.76
CA MET A 3 -9.35 4.34 13.28
C MET A 3 -9.95 3.89 11.92
N PRO A 4 -11.18 4.30 11.58
CA PRO A 4 -11.77 4.00 10.27
C PRO A 4 -10.84 4.36 9.10
N MET A 5 -10.07 5.43 9.25
CA MET A 5 -9.03 5.89 8.32
C MET A 5 -7.96 4.82 8.05
N ASP A 6 -7.52 4.10 9.08
CA ASP A 6 -6.50 3.04 8.97
C ASP A 6 -7.03 1.87 8.12
N PHE A 7 -8.32 1.56 8.25
CA PHE A 7 -8.97 0.51 7.46
C PHE A 7 -9.03 0.89 5.98
N PHE A 8 -9.40 2.14 5.66
CA PHE A 8 -9.41 2.62 4.29
C PHE A 8 -8.02 2.64 3.67
N MET A 9 -7.03 3.15 4.40
CA MET A 9 -5.65 3.19 3.94
C MET A 9 -5.10 1.78 3.69
N TRP A 10 -5.38 0.84 4.59
CA TRP A 10 -5.02 -0.57 4.41
C TRP A 10 -5.68 -1.21 3.18
N VAL A 11 -6.96 -0.96 2.94
CA VAL A 11 -7.67 -1.48 1.75
C VAL A 11 -7.05 -0.95 0.45
N ILE A 12 -6.71 0.34 0.41
CA ILE A 12 -6.04 0.97 -0.75
C ILE A 12 -4.65 0.35 -0.96
N LEU A 13 -3.87 0.21 0.11
CA LEU A 13 -2.53 -0.40 0.06
C LEU A 13 -2.61 -1.84 -0.46
N LYS A 14 -3.52 -2.64 0.12
CA LYS A 14 -3.71 -4.04 -0.26
C LYS A 14 -4.09 -4.17 -1.73
N ASN A 15 -5.02 -3.34 -2.20
CA ASN A 15 -5.41 -3.35 -3.60
C ASN A 15 -4.22 -3.01 -4.51
N LYS A 16 -3.42 -1.98 -4.21
CA LYS A 16 -2.23 -1.64 -5.02
C LYS A 16 -1.15 -2.73 -5.01
N ILE A 17 -0.85 -3.28 -3.83
CA ILE A 17 0.22 -4.27 -3.67
C ILE A 17 -0.13 -5.59 -4.36
N TYR A 18 -1.39 -6.04 -4.21
CA TYR A 18 -1.86 -7.33 -4.69
C TYR A 18 -2.60 -7.28 -6.05
N TYR A 19 -2.82 -6.09 -6.63
CA TYR A 19 -3.36 -5.94 -8.00
C TYR A 19 -2.57 -6.78 -9.01
N THR A 20 -1.25 -6.85 -8.81
CA THR A 20 -0.39 -7.84 -9.46
C THR A 20 0.30 -8.67 -8.39
N LEU A 21 0.16 -10.00 -8.46
CA LEU A 21 0.77 -10.88 -7.47
C LEU A 21 2.30 -10.69 -7.48
N PRO A 22 2.92 -10.29 -6.36
CA PRO A 22 4.37 -10.16 -6.31
C PRO A 22 5.03 -11.53 -6.42
N LYS A 23 6.02 -11.64 -7.30
CA LYS A 23 6.72 -12.91 -7.58
C LYS A 23 7.73 -13.29 -6.48
N ASN A 24 8.20 -12.32 -5.71
CA ASN A 24 9.15 -12.52 -4.63
C ASN A 24 9.00 -11.42 -3.55
N ALA A 25 9.63 -11.64 -2.40
CA ALA A 25 9.55 -10.74 -1.24
C ALA A 25 10.17 -9.35 -1.51
N GLU A 26 11.14 -9.24 -2.41
CA GLU A 26 11.79 -7.97 -2.75
C GLU A 26 10.87 -7.06 -3.57
N ILE A 27 10.18 -7.63 -4.56
CA ILE A 27 9.14 -6.96 -5.34
C ILE A 27 7.99 -6.52 -4.43
N LEU A 28 7.61 -7.36 -3.46
CA LEU A 28 6.59 -7.01 -2.47
C LEU A 28 7.02 -5.78 -1.64
N LYS A 29 8.27 -5.77 -1.13
CA LYS A 29 8.82 -4.64 -0.38
C LYS A 29 8.84 -3.35 -1.21
N ASN A 30 9.31 -3.42 -2.45
CA ASN A 30 9.32 -2.25 -3.34
C ASN A 30 7.91 -1.73 -3.62
N LYS A 31 6.93 -2.62 -3.81
CA LYS A 31 5.53 -2.22 -4.00
C LYS A 31 4.93 -1.55 -2.77
N ILE A 32 5.24 -2.03 -1.57
CA ILE A 32 4.82 -1.40 -0.32
C ILE A 32 5.42 0.01 -0.23
N CYS A 33 6.74 0.15 -0.42
CA CYS A 33 7.41 1.45 -0.38
C CYS A 33 6.83 2.44 -1.40
N ASN A 34 6.64 2.01 -2.65
CA ASN A 34 6.07 2.86 -3.70
C ASN A 34 4.62 3.26 -3.38
N ALA A 35 3.79 2.33 -2.93
CA ALA A 35 2.40 2.62 -2.56
C ALA A 35 2.32 3.62 -1.40
N CYS A 36 3.18 3.49 -0.40
CA CYS A 36 3.29 4.46 0.69
C CYS A 36 3.75 5.84 0.19
N ALA A 37 4.78 5.89 -0.65
CA ALA A 37 5.29 7.16 -1.20
C ALA A 37 4.24 7.89 -2.05
N GLU A 38 3.48 7.16 -2.87
CA GLU A 38 2.38 7.73 -3.67
C GLU A 38 1.26 8.28 -2.78
N ILE A 39 0.89 7.58 -1.71
CA ILE A 39 -0.15 8.06 -0.78
C ILE A 39 0.35 9.31 -0.06
N THR A 40 1.59 9.33 0.43
CA THR A 40 2.19 10.52 1.05
C THR A 40 2.19 11.70 0.08
N SER A 41 2.50 11.48 -1.20
CA SER A 41 2.47 12.51 -2.23
C SER A 41 1.06 12.99 -2.59
N LEU A 42 0.03 12.16 -2.41
CA LEU A 42 -1.38 12.52 -2.63
C LEU A 42 -1.99 13.28 -1.46
N MET A 43 -1.39 13.18 -0.27
CA MET A 43 -1.83 13.84 0.96
C MET A 43 -1.09 15.15 1.25
N LEU A 44 -0.03 15.44 0.50
CA LEU A 44 0.70 16.73 0.49
C LEU A 44 0.13 17.65 -0.58
#